data_AF-C3KII8-F1
#
_entry.id   AF-C3KII8-F1
#
_cell.length_a   1.000
_cell.length_b   1.000
_cell.length_c   1.000
_cell.angle_alpha   90.00
_cell.angle_beta   90.00
_cell.angle_gamma   90.00
#
_symmetry.space_group_name_H-M   'P 1'
#
loop_
_entity.id
_entity.type
_entity.pdbx_description
1 polymer ?
#
loop_
_entity_poly.entity_id
_entity_poly.type
_entity_poly.pdbx_seq_one_letter_code
_entity_poly.pdbx_strand_id
1 'polypeptide(L)'
;MSSMRTLLNSCGLLAVLGVGYGMWSMISPGEERRKELIKNLPESNPVRMEETRKRNALVMQALKEAAETNDNIARGLGGPAK
;
A
#
# COMPACT_ATOMS: atom_id res chain seq x y z
N MET A 1 -23.31 34.18 29.89
CA MET A 1 -21.87 34.10 29.52
C MET A 1 -21.51 32.84 28.70
N SER A 2 -22.24 31.72 28.84
CA SER A 2 -21.89 30.45 28.17
C SER A 2 -22.20 30.45 26.66
N SER A 3 -23.41 30.84 26.25
CA SER A 3 -23.88 30.73 24.85
C SER A 3 -23.09 31.56 23.84
N MET A 4 -22.64 32.76 24.22
CA MET A 4 -21.81 33.62 23.37
C MET A 4 -20.44 33.00 23.08
N ARG A 5 -19.83 32.35 24.09
CA ARG A 5 -18.55 31.64 23.90
C ARG A 5 -18.75 30.40 23.04
N THR A 6 -19.86 29.69 23.21
CA THR A 6 -20.18 28.54 22.38
C THR A 6 -20.29 28.94 20.91
N LEU A 7 -21.04 30.00 20.59
CA LEU A 7 -21.17 30.50 19.22
C LEU A 7 -19.81 30.89 18.62
N LEU A 8 -19.00 31.62 19.37
CA LEU A 8 -17.68 32.04 18.91
C LEU A 8 -16.76 30.84 18.63
N ASN A 9 -16.78 29.85 19.51
CA ASN A 9 -16.00 28.62 19.35
C ASN A 9 -16.49 27.78 18.17
N SER A 10 -17.81 27.68 17.97
CA SER A 10 -18.39 26.98 16.82
C SER A 10 -17.97 27.62 15.49
N CYS A 11 -18.02 28.96 15.41
CA CYS A 11 -17.55 29.68 14.22
C CYS A 11 -16.04 29.48 13.99
N GLY A 12 -15.24 29.54 15.05
CA GLY A 12 -13.81 29.26 14.97
C GLY A 12 -13.52 27.85 14.46
N LEU A 13 -14.27 26.84 14.93
CA LEU A 13 -14.13 25.46 14.46
C LEU A 13 -14.44 25.33 12.97
N LEU A 14 -15.54 25.94 12.50
CA LEU A 14 -15.92 25.93 11.09
C LEU A 14 -14.88 26.61 10.21
N ALA A 15 -14.29 27.71 10.67
CA ALA A 15 -13.23 28.40 9.94
C ALA A 15 -11.98 27.50 9.79
N VAL A 16 -11.55 26.83 10.87
CA VAL A 16 -10.41 25.91 10.83
C VAL A 16 -10.68 24.72 9.91
N LEU A 17 -11.88 24.14 9.99
CA LEU A 17 -12.29 23.04 9.11
C LEU A 17 -12.32 23.47 7.64
N GLY A 18 -12.84 24.66 7.34
CA GLY A 18 -12.89 25.21 5.98
C GLY A 18 -11.49 25.43 5.40
N VAL A 19 -10.57 26.00 6.18
CA VAL A 19 -9.17 26.19 5.77
C VAL A 19 -8.46 24.85 5.57
N GLY A 20 -8.64 23.91 6.49
CA GLY A 20 -8.05 22.57 6.39
C GLY A 20 -8.55 21.81 5.16
N TYR A 21 -9.85 21.87 4.89
CA TYR A 21 -10.45 21.27 3.69
C TYR A 21 -9.96 21.93 2.40
N GLY A 22 -9.90 23.27 2.37
CA GLY A 22 -9.39 24.02 1.22
C GLY A 22 -7.94 23.64 0.91
N MET A 23 -7.07 23.61 1.92
CA MET A 23 -5.67 23.23 1.79
C MET A 23 -5.51 21.77 1.33
N TRP A 24 -6.31 20.84 1.88
CA TRP A 24 -6.34 19.45 1.45
C TRP A 24 -6.77 19.32 -0.01
N SER A 25 -7.84 20.01 -0.43
CA SER A 25 -8.36 19.95 -1.80
C SER A 25 -7.35 20.42 -2.85
N MET A 26 -6.47 21.37 -2.48
CA MET A 26 -5.44 21.90 -3.36
C MET A 26 -4.23 20.97 -3.49
N ILE A 27 -3.89 20.24 -2.43
CA ILE A 27 -2.77 19.28 -2.43
C ILE A 27 -3.21 17.91 -2.97
N SER A 28 -4.46 17.51 -2.73
CA SER A 28 -4.94 16.20 -3.15
C SER A 28 -4.91 16.13 -4.67
N PRO A 29 -4.17 15.17 -5.26
CA PRO A 29 -4.18 14.99 -6.70
C PRO A 29 -5.63 14.69 -7.11
N GLY A 30 -6.19 15.52 -7.99
CA GLY A 30 -7.56 15.35 -8.46
C GLY A 30 -7.83 13.94 -8.97
N GLU A 31 -9.10 13.53 -8.98
CA GLU A 31 -9.51 12.16 -9.34
C GLU A 31 -8.89 11.66 -10.65
N GLU A 32 -8.67 12.55 -11.61
CA GLU A 32 -8.01 12.22 -12.89
C GLU A 32 -6.54 11.82 -12.72
N ARG A 33 -5.75 12.53 -11.89
CA ARG A 33 -4.38 12.13 -11.57
C ARG A 33 -4.34 10.82 -10.78
N ARG A 34 -5.33 10.56 -9.93
CA ARG A 34 -5.46 9.29 -9.21
C ARG A 34 -5.79 8.13 -10.17
N LYS A 35 -6.67 8.35 -11.15
CA LYS A 35 -6.97 7.37 -12.21
C LYS A 35 -5.76 7.11 -13.11
N GLU A 36 -4.99 8.14 -13.46
CA GLU A 36 -3.74 8.00 -14.21
C GLU A 36 -2.68 7.22 -13.43
N LEU A 37 -2.53 7.47 -12.14
CA LEU A 37 -1.64 6.69 -11.29
C LEU A 37 -2.05 5.21 -11.28
N ILE A 38 -3.34 4.91 -11.12
CA ILE A 38 -3.88 3.54 -11.14
C ILE A 38 -3.63 2.85 -12.48
N LYS A 39 -3.79 3.56 -13.61
CA LYS A 39 -3.52 3.02 -14.95
C LYS A 39 -2.05 2.69 -15.16
N ASN A 40 -1.13 3.42 -14.52
CA ASN A 40 0.31 3.19 -14.63
C ASN A 40 0.86 2.17 -13.62
N LEU A 41 0.02 1.54 -12.79
CA LEU A 41 0.51 0.45 -11.95
C LEU A 41 0.95 -0.74 -12.81
N PRO A 42 2.06 -1.40 -12.47
CA PRO A 42 2.51 -2.60 -13.19
C PRO A 42 1.48 -3.73 -13.16
N GLU A 43 0.57 -3.72 -12.18
CA GLU A 43 -0.53 -4.68 -12.01
C GLU A 43 -1.74 -4.44 -12.94
N SER A 44 -1.88 -3.24 -13.52
CA SER A 44 -2.98 -2.92 -14.44
C SER A 44 -2.77 -3.51 -15.84
N ASN A 45 -1.54 -3.93 -16.16
CA ASN A 45 -1.20 -4.51 -17.45
C ASN A 45 -1.31 -6.05 -17.41
N PRO A 46 -2.30 -6.65 -18.09
CA PRO A 46 -2.51 -8.10 -18.08
C PRO A 46 -1.31 -8.89 -18.62
N VAL A 47 -0.54 -8.30 -19.55
CA VAL A 47 0.67 -8.94 -20.12
C VAL A 47 1.76 -9.07 -19.07
N ARG A 48 1.98 -8.03 -18.25
CA ARG A 48 3.01 -8.07 -17.18
C ARG A 48 2.59 -8.99 -16.02
N MET A 49 1.29 -9.12 -15.79
CA MET A 49 0.75 -10.08 -14.83
C MET A 49 1.05 -11.52 -15.24
N GLU A 50 0.90 -11.86 -16.53
CA GLU A 50 1.26 -13.18 -17.04
C GLU A 50 2.76 -13.45 -16.97
N GLU A 51 3.60 -12.49 -17.34
CA GLU A 51 5.07 -12.58 -17.20
C GLU A 51 5.47 -12.81 -15.75
N THR A 52 4.87 -12.06 -14.81
CA THR A 52 5.14 -12.18 -13.37
C THR A 52 4.66 -13.53 -12.84
N ARG A 53 3.49 -14.02 -13.27
CA ARG A 53 3.01 -15.36 -12.90
C ARG A 53 3.94 -16.46 -13.38
N LYS A 54 4.40 -16.41 -14.64
CA LYS A 54 5.37 -17.37 -15.18
C LYS A 54 6.68 -17.33 -14.42
N ARG A 55 7.23 -16.13 -14.17
CA ARG A 55 8.45 -15.96 -13.37
C ARG A 55 8.28 -16.52 -11.96
N ASN A 56 7.17 -16.22 -11.29
CA ASN A 56 6.91 -16.69 -9.93
C ASN A 56 6.76 -18.22 -9.88
N ALA A 57 6.10 -18.82 -10.87
CA ALA A 57 6.00 -20.27 -10.98
C ALA A 57 7.38 -20.94 -11.12
N LEU A 58 8.26 -20.38 -11.97
CA LEU A 58 9.62 -20.89 -12.16
C LEU A 58 10.47 -20.75 -10.89
N VAL A 59 10.39 -19.60 -10.20
CA VAL A 59 11.09 -19.40 -8.93
C VAL A 59 10.58 -20.37 -7.87
N MET A 60 9.27 -20.55 -7.76
CA MET A 60 8.67 -21.47 -6.80
C MET A 60 9.05 -22.93 -7.08
N GLN A 61 9.14 -23.31 -8.34
CA GLN A 61 9.63 -24.63 -8.75
C GLN A 61 11.09 -24.83 -8.33
N ALA A 62 11.97 -23.85 -8.61
CA ALA A 62 13.38 -23.92 -8.22
C ALA A 62 13.55 -23.97 -6.69
N LEU A 63 12.74 -23.21 -5.94
CA LEU A 63 12.74 -23.25 -4.48
C LEU A 63 12.26 -24.60 -3.94
N LYS A 64 11.24 -25.20 -4.56
CA LYS A 64 10.75 -26.52 -4.19
C LYS A 64 11.80 -27.60 -4.44
N GLU A 65 12.45 -27.57 -5.60
CA GLU A 65 13.52 -28.49 -5.95
C GLU A 65 14.72 -28.36 -5.00
N ALA A 66 15.13 -27.12 -4.69
CA ALA A 66 16.16 -26.83 -3.70
C ALA A 66 15.75 -27.27 -2.28
N ALA A 67 14.46 -27.19 -1.94
CA ALA A 67 13.96 -27.63 -0.64
C ALA A 67 13.92 -29.15 -0.50
N GLU A 68 13.69 -29.88 -1.60
CA GLU A 68 13.65 -31.35 -1.65
C GLU A 68 15.06 -31.96 -1.64
N THR A 69 16.06 -31.26 -2.20
CA THR A 69 17.46 -31.69 -2.22
C THR A 69 18.16 -31.63 -0.86
N ASN A 70 19.24 -32.42 -0.75
CA ASN A 70 20.06 -32.50 0.47
C ASN A 70 21.03 -31.32 0.65
N ASP A 71 21.17 -30.47 -0.37
CA ASP A 71 21.97 -29.23 -0.33
C ASP A 71 21.24 -28.08 0.37
N ASN A 72 20.03 -28.33 0.87
CA ASN A 72 19.25 -27.37 1.63
C ASN A 72 19.92 -27.05 2.98
N ILE A 73 20.71 -25.98 3.00
CA ILE A 73 21.36 -25.44 4.19
C ILE A 73 20.39 -25.09 5.33
N ALA A 74 19.11 -24.83 5.04
CA ALA A 74 18.10 -24.53 6.06
C ALA A 74 17.68 -25.78 6.86
N ARG A 75 17.85 -27.00 6.33
CA ARG A 75 17.59 -28.24 7.08
C ARG A 75 18.59 -28.44 8.22
N GLY A 76 19.82 -27.97 8.08
CA GLY A 76 20.88 -28.12 9.09
C GLY A 76 20.76 -27.17 10.29
N LEU A 77 20.09 -26.03 10.13
CA LEU A 77 19.93 -24.99 11.16
C LEU A 77 18.71 -25.18 12.07
N GLY A 78 17.83 -26.15 11.77
CA GLY A 78 16.55 -26.37 12.46
C GLY A 78 16.43 -27.67 13.24
N GLY A 79 17.51 -28.44 13.42
CA GLY A 79 17.51 -29.58 14.35
C GLY A 79 17.33 -29.08 15.79
N PRO A 80 16.66 -29.85 16.69
CA PRO A 80 16.42 -29.39 18.05
C PRO A 80 17.76 -29.05 18.70
N ALA A 81 17.92 -27.78 19.08
CA ALA A 81 18.98 -27.37 19.98
C ALA A 81 18.88 -28.29 21.21
N LYS A 82 19.90 -29.14 21.38
CA LYS A 82 20.13 -29.86 22.63
C LYS A 82 20.57 -28.88 23.70
#